data_AF-A0A5D8YR43-F1
#
_entry.id   AF-A0A5D8YR43-F1
#
_cell.length_a   1.000
_cell.length_b   1.000
_cell.length_c   1.000
_cell.angle_alpha   90.00
_cell.angle_beta   90.00
_cell.angle_gamma   90.00
#
_symmetry.space_group_name_H-M   'P 1'
#
loop_
_entity.id
_entity.type
_entity.pdbx_description
1 polymer ?
#
loop_
_entity_poly.entity_id
_entity_poly.type
_entity_poly.pdbx_seq_one_letter_code
_entity_poly.pdbx_strand_id
1 'polypeptide(L)'
;MTDEEKQAEIEKHRILLFAILDYHLEYYTGSMVFDQWDPAADFYLQEKQRTEKDCQEFRIDILQQRLDRFVKRLRDRVDLNFGNYIKERTGYEIDIFADLRHEVATIASKGKIENDEELKSVDIMLQVYRGMSADKEQIDILVNLIDERKKPYEVISKTEFPEVKHVIVQVAIPPPDSNYPVMADTVGTSKELSEAEFAELQRKNGLLSEARSPDNRRQIMTRTNGSTQNALTEVSILLKGGSGCIYCAKGTSLPIKAYWKDNNTVVIETRKEYIVDIRHEKVRSFEDVVKIEYIES
;
A
#
# COMPACT_ATOMS: atom_id res chain seq x y z
N MET A 1 23.84 -2.33 32.99
CA MET A 1 22.53 -1.70 33.18
C MET A 1 21.95 -2.15 34.50
N THR A 2 21.70 -1.22 35.41
CA THR A 2 20.98 -1.48 36.67
C THR A 2 19.51 -1.76 36.38
N ASP A 3 18.76 -2.31 37.34
CA ASP A 3 17.33 -2.55 37.17
C ASP A 3 16.54 -1.24 37.02
N GLU A 4 17.00 -0.16 37.65
CA GLU A 4 16.44 1.19 37.48
C GLU A 4 16.67 1.73 36.07
N GLU A 5 17.87 1.55 35.51
CA GLU A 5 18.19 1.94 34.13
C GLU A 5 17.35 1.13 33.12
N LYS A 6 17.20 -0.19 33.35
CA LYS A 6 16.32 -1.04 32.52
C LYS A 6 14.87 -0.57 32.55
N GLN A 7 14.35 -0.27 33.73
CA GLN A 7 12.97 0.19 33.89
C GLN A 7 12.75 1.53 33.18
N ALA A 8 13.69 2.47 33.33
CA ALA A 8 13.62 3.76 32.66
C ALA A 8 13.67 3.61 31.14
N GLU A 9 14.47 2.69 30.63
CA GLU A 9 14.57 2.43 29.19
C GLU A 9 13.31 1.76 28.64
N ILE A 10 12.70 0.81 29.36
CA ILE A 10 11.41 0.22 28.98
C ILE A 10 10.32 1.29 28.92
N GLU A 11 10.25 2.17 29.92
CA GLU A 11 9.23 3.22 29.94
C GLU A 11 9.41 4.20 28.78
N LYS A 12 10.66 4.57 28.47
CA LYS A 12 10.96 5.39 27.28
C LYS A 12 10.46 4.71 26.00
N HIS A 13 10.77 3.43 25.80
CA HIS A 13 10.33 2.70 24.61
C HIS A 13 8.80 2.58 24.55
N ARG A 14 8.15 2.35 25.69
CA ARG A 14 6.69 2.29 25.80
C ARG A 14 6.04 3.59 25.36
N ILE A 15 6.50 4.73 25.91
CA ILE A 15 5.99 6.07 25.57
C ILE A 15 6.14 6.33 24.07
N LEU A 16 7.33 6.08 23.52
CA LEU A 16 7.60 6.32 22.11
C LEU A 16 6.77 5.43 21.19
N LEU A 17 6.70 4.12 21.47
CA LEU A 17 5.91 3.18 20.67
C LEU A 17 4.43 3.53 20.69
N PHE A 18 3.88 3.88 21.85
CA PHE A 18 2.48 4.28 21.94
C PHE A 18 2.22 5.55 21.14
N ALA A 19 3.08 6.57 21.27
CA ALA A 19 2.95 7.80 20.49
C ALA A 19 3.03 7.54 18.98
N ILE A 20 3.93 6.65 18.53
CA ILE A 20 4.05 6.25 17.13
C ILE A 20 2.81 5.50 16.63
N LEU A 21 2.29 4.58 17.44
CA LEU A 21 1.09 3.81 17.08
C LEU A 21 -0.14 4.73 17.02
N ASP A 22 -0.24 5.70 17.94
CA ASP A 22 -1.29 6.72 17.92
C ASP A 22 -1.17 7.62 16.69
N TYR A 23 0.04 8.01 16.31
CA TYR A 23 0.30 8.73 15.05
C TYR A 23 -0.18 7.92 13.83
N HIS A 24 0.13 6.62 13.79
CA HIS A 24 -0.34 5.75 12.73
C HIS A 24 -1.87 5.60 12.69
N LEU A 25 -2.50 5.49 13.86
CA LEU A 25 -3.96 5.46 13.97
C LEU A 25 -4.59 6.75 13.44
N GLU A 26 -3.99 7.91 13.74
CA GLU A 26 -4.53 9.23 13.37
C GLU A 26 -4.37 9.52 11.86
N TYR A 27 -3.22 9.20 11.26
CA TYR A 27 -2.88 9.65 9.90
C TYR A 27 -2.86 8.56 8.83
N TYR A 28 -2.85 7.28 9.22
CA TYR A 28 -2.63 6.16 8.29
C TYR A 28 -3.71 5.07 8.36
N THR A 29 -4.86 5.38 8.95
CA THR A 29 -6.06 4.53 8.92
C THR A 29 -7.15 5.15 8.04
N GLY A 30 -8.26 4.45 7.85
CA GLY A 30 -9.41 4.90 7.06
C GLY A 30 -9.25 4.77 5.55
N SER A 31 -8.09 4.28 5.08
CA SER A 31 -7.80 4.07 3.66
C SER A 31 -8.70 2.99 3.05
N MET A 32 -9.01 1.94 3.82
CA MET A 32 -9.95 0.87 3.47
C MET A 32 -10.69 0.43 4.74
N VAL A 33 -12.01 0.53 4.73
CA VAL A 33 -12.88 0.14 5.85
C VAL A 33 -14.01 -0.75 5.32
N PHE A 34 -14.13 -1.96 5.86
CA PHE A 34 -15.09 -2.98 5.46
C PHE A 34 -16.12 -3.16 6.56
N ASP A 35 -17.40 -2.87 6.31
CA ASP A 35 -18.48 -2.97 7.31
C ASP A 35 -18.16 -2.32 8.67
N GLN A 36 -17.45 -1.17 8.65
CA GLN A 36 -16.92 -0.45 9.82
C GLN A 36 -15.64 -1.02 10.44
N TRP A 37 -15.16 -2.17 9.99
CA TRP A 37 -13.85 -2.72 10.36
C TRP A 37 -12.74 -2.13 9.49
N ASP A 38 -11.72 -1.56 10.14
CA ASP A 38 -10.52 -1.04 9.50
C ASP A 38 -9.34 -1.96 9.82
N PRO A 39 -8.81 -2.72 8.83
CA PRO A 39 -7.72 -3.65 9.05
C PRO A 39 -6.42 -2.96 9.50
N ALA A 40 -6.17 -1.73 9.04
CA ALA A 40 -4.98 -0.98 9.44
C ALA A 40 -5.12 -0.53 10.90
N ALA A 41 -6.29 -0.01 11.29
CA ALA A 41 -6.56 0.39 12.67
C ALA A 41 -6.48 -0.81 13.62
N ASP A 42 -7.09 -1.94 13.27
CA ASP A 42 -7.03 -3.18 14.04
C ASP A 42 -5.58 -3.66 14.24
N PHE A 43 -4.76 -3.65 13.17
CA PHE A 43 -3.35 -3.96 13.25
C PHE A 43 -2.61 -3.08 14.28
N TYR A 44 -2.79 -1.75 14.23
CA TYR A 44 -2.10 -0.84 15.16
C TYR A 44 -2.60 -1.01 16.60
N LEU A 45 -3.90 -1.25 16.82
CA LEU A 45 -4.46 -1.54 18.15
C LEU A 45 -3.88 -2.83 18.74
N GLN A 46 -3.74 -3.89 17.93
CA GLN A 46 -3.09 -5.13 18.36
C GLN A 46 -1.61 -4.91 18.69
N GLU A 47 -0.89 -4.07 17.93
CA GLU A 47 0.51 -3.73 18.24
C GLU A 47 0.65 -2.93 19.54
N LYS A 48 -0.34 -2.11 19.93
CA LYS A 48 -0.36 -1.47 21.26
C LYS A 48 -0.47 -2.52 22.37
N GLN A 49 -1.35 -3.50 22.22
CA GLN A 49 -1.51 -4.59 23.19
C GLN A 49 -0.23 -5.44 23.32
N ARG A 50 0.41 -5.77 22.19
CA ARG A 50 1.70 -6.49 22.17
C ARG A 50 2.81 -5.69 22.83
N THR A 51 2.85 -4.38 22.59
CA THR A 51 3.84 -3.49 23.23
C THR A 51 3.68 -3.48 24.74
N GLU A 52 2.45 -3.36 25.26
CA GLU A 52 2.21 -3.43 26.71
C GLU A 52 2.67 -4.76 27.31
N LYS A 53 2.39 -5.88 26.63
CA LYS A 53 2.87 -7.20 27.06
C LYS A 53 4.40 -7.28 27.09
N ASP A 54 5.08 -6.81 26.04
CA ASP A 54 6.54 -6.85 25.96
C ASP A 54 7.20 -5.94 27.02
N CYS A 55 6.56 -4.83 27.41
CA CYS A 55 6.98 -4.00 28.53
C CYS A 55 6.87 -4.75 29.86
N GLN A 56 5.76 -5.44 30.12
CA GLN A 56 5.54 -6.23 31.34
C GLN A 56 6.53 -7.40 31.47
N GLU A 57 6.97 -7.94 30.33
CA GLU A 57 7.95 -9.04 30.24
C GLU A 57 9.41 -8.55 30.10
N PHE A 58 9.66 -7.23 30.20
CA PHE A 58 10.99 -6.63 30.14
C PHE A 58 11.79 -6.94 28.85
N ARG A 59 11.10 -7.11 27.71
CA ARG A 59 11.71 -7.47 26.41
C ARG A 59 12.21 -6.26 25.63
N ILE A 60 13.26 -5.60 26.14
CA ILE A 60 13.80 -4.35 25.59
C ILE A 60 14.22 -4.48 24.12
N ASP A 61 14.88 -5.58 23.76
CA ASP A 61 15.33 -5.87 22.40
C ASP A 61 14.16 -5.93 21.40
N ILE A 62 13.05 -6.55 21.80
CA ILE A 62 11.84 -6.63 20.98
C ILE A 62 11.18 -5.26 20.83
N LEU A 63 11.15 -4.47 21.90
CA LEU A 63 10.61 -3.10 21.87
C LEU A 63 11.44 -2.20 20.94
N GLN A 64 12.77 -2.27 21.01
CA GLN A 64 13.67 -1.52 20.15
C GLN A 64 13.50 -1.91 18.68
N GLN A 65 13.50 -3.21 18.37
CA GLN A 65 13.26 -3.67 16.99
C GLN A 65 11.90 -3.22 16.44
N ARG A 66 10.87 -3.18 17.29
CA ARG A 66 9.54 -2.70 16.90
C ARG A 66 9.57 -1.19 16.64
N LEU A 67 10.25 -0.42 17.48
CA LEU A 67 10.44 1.02 17.34
C LEU A 67 11.11 1.33 15.99
N ASP A 68 12.25 0.70 15.73
CA ASP A 68 13.03 0.87 14.50
C ASP A 68 12.19 0.54 13.25
N ARG A 69 11.36 -0.50 13.32
CA ARG A 69 10.47 -0.89 12.23
C ARG A 69 9.46 0.19 11.89
N PHE A 70 8.82 0.80 12.89
CA PHE A 70 7.84 1.86 12.65
C PHE A 70 8.51 3.16 12.19
N VAL A 71 9.63 3.54 12.82
CA VAL A 71 10.45 4.67 12.39
C VAL A 71 10.88 4.52 10.93
N LYS A 72 11.37 3.34 10.54
CA LYS A 72 11.74 3.05 9.15
C LYS A 72 10.57 3.19 8.19
N ARG A 73 9.36 2.75 8.56
CA ARG A 73 8.15 2.90 7.71
C ARG A 73 7.81 4.37 7.47
N LEU A 74 7.93 5.23 8.49
CA LEU A 74 7.68 6.67 8.38
C LEU A 74 8.78 7.37 7.57
N ARG A 75 10.02 6.95 7.75
CA ARG A 75 11.17 7.42 6.96
C ARG A 75 11.00 7.11 5.48
N ASP A 76 10.63 5.87 5.14
CA ASP A 76 10.39 5.44 3.75
C ASP A 76 9.20 6.17 3.11
N ARG A 77 8.32 6.78 3.92
CA ARG A 77 7.21 7.65 3.47
C ARG A 77 7.57 9.13 3.42
N VAL A 78 8.79 9.51 3.79
CA VAL A 78 9.24 10.91 3.85
C VAL A 78 8.35 11.72 4.79
N ASP A 79 8.00 11.17 5.96
CA ASP A 79 7.14 11.86 6.90
C ASP A 79 7.89 12.97 7.65
N LEU A 80 7.69 14.22 7.22
CA LEU A 80 8.37 15.39 7.78
C LEU A 80 7.73 15.91 9.08
N ASN A 81 6.49 15.52 9.38
CA ASN A 81 5.73 16.05 10.50
C ASN A 81 5.86 15.18 11.76
N PHE A 82 6.22 13.91 11.58
CA PHE A 82 6.34 12.94 12.65
C PHE A 82 7.24 13.38 13.82
N GLY A 83 8.41 13.97 13.54
CA GLY A 83 9.35 14.41 14.57
C GLY A 83 8.74 15.47 15.52
N ASN A 84 8.00 16.42 14.96
CA ASN A 84 7.29 17.44 15.73
C ASN A 84 6.17 16.81 16.58
N TYR A 85 5.40 15.90 15.99
CA TYR A 85 4.34 15.19 16.70
C TYR A 85 4.87 14.44 17.93
N ILE A 86 5.97 13.70 17.80
CA ILE A 86 6.56 12.98 18.94
C ILE A 86 7.07 13.93 20.01
N LYS A 87 7.73 15.03 19.61
CA LYS A 87 8.21 16.04 20.55
C LYS A 87 7.07 16.67 21.34
N GLU A 88 5.98 17.03 20.68
CA GLU A 88 4.80 17.62 21.31
C GLU A 88 4.09 16.65 22.27
N ARG A 89 3.99 15.37 21.90
CA ARG A 89 3.26 14.36 22.69
C ARG A 89 4.06 13.76 23.83
N THR A 90 5.38 13.68 23.70
CA THR A 90 6.23 12.90 24.62
C THR A 90 7.38 13.69 25.22
N GLY A 91 7.71 14.85 24.66
CA GLY A 91 8.92 15.61 25.01
C GLY A 91 10.22 15.04 24.44
N TYR A 92 10.19 13.86 23.80
CA TYR A 92 11.37 13.28 23.16
C TYR A 92 11.57 13.85 21.76
N GLU A 93 12.83 14.11 21.41
CA GLU A 93 13.21 14.46 20.05
C GLU A 93 13.59 13.18 19.29
N ILE A 94 12.94 12.97 18.13
CA ILE A 94 13.28 11.90 17.21
C ILE A 94 13.52 12.51 15.84
N ASP A 95 14.67 12.19 15.28
CA ASP A 95 15.02 12.50 13.90
C ASP A 95 15.11 11.21 13.09
N ILE A 96 14.03 10.86 12.41
CA ILE A 96 13.91 9.62 11.63
C ILE A 96 14.81 9.60 10.38
N PHE A 97 15.44 10.73 10.05
CA PHE A 97 16.31 10.87 8.89
C PHE A 97 17.80 10.99 9.28
N ALA A 98 18.14 10.93 10.57
CA ALA A 98 19.53 11.09 11.03
C ALA A 98 20.49 10.09 10.38
N ASP A 99 20.19 8.80 10.46
CA ASP A 99 21.02 7.75 9.87
C ASP A 99 21.07 7.87 8.34
N LEU A 100 19.93 8.21 7.72
CA LEU A 100 19.84 8.37 6.27
C LEU A 100 20.71 9.54 5.78
N ARG A 101 20.75 10.65 6.51
CA ARG A 101 21.65 11.77 6.18
C ARG A 101 23.12 11.36 6.26
N HIS A 102 23.49 10.55 7.25
CA HIS A 102 24.86 10.07 7.37
C HIS A 102 25.24 9.10 6.22
N GLU A 103 24.32 8.19 5.90
CA GLU A 103 24.45 7.27 4.76
C GLU A 103 24.61 8.04 3.44
N VAL A 104 23.72 8.99 3.17
CA VAL A 104 23.74 9.79 1.94
C VAL A 104 24.96 10.71 1.87
N ALA A 105 25.41 11.28 2.99
CA ALA A 105 26.67 12.02 3.03
C ALA A 105 27.87 11.13 2.66
N THR A 106 27.86 9.87 3.10
CA THR A 106 28.89 8.89 2.73
C THR A 106 28.84 8.61 1.23
N ILE A 107 27.64 8.35 0.66
CA ILE A 107 27.45 8.11 -0.77
C ILE A 107 27.90 9.33 -1.59
N ALA A 108 27.52 10.54 -1.18
CA ALA A 108 27.90 11.78 -1.85
C ALA A 108 29.42 12.00 -1.83
N SER A 109 30.10 11.63 -0.73
CA SER A 109 31.57 11.71 -0.65
C SER A 109 32.28 10.76 -1.63
N LYS A 110 31.65 9.61 -1.94
CA LYS A 110 32.14 8.68 -2.98
C LYS A 110 31.94 9.24 -4.40
N GLY A 111 31.00 10.16 -4.59
CA GLY A 111 30.67 10.75 -5.88
C GLY A 111 29.95 9.81 -6.87
N LYS A 112 29.44 8.66 -6.42
CA LYS A 112 28.71 7.71 -7.26
C LYS A 112 27.76 6.83 -6.44
N ILE A 113 26.68 6.37 -7.07
CA ILE A 113 25.75 5.38 -6.53
C ILE A 113 26.14 4.00 -7.06
N GLU A 114 26.43 3.05 -6.18
CA GLU A 114 26.97 1.73 -6.53
C GLU A 114 25.88 0.66 -6.72
N ASN A 115 24.73 0.81 -6.07
CA ASN A 115 23.65 -0.18 -6.10
C ASN A 115 22.26 0.47 -5.92
N ASP A 116 21.21 -0.33 -6.04
CA ASP A 116 19.83 0.15 -5.99
C ASP A 116 19.36 0.52 -4.57
N GLU A 117 20.00 -0.01 -3.53
CA GLU A 117 19.75 0.38 -2.15
C GLU A 117 20.28 1.79 -1.87
N GLU A 118 21.51 2.09 -2.30
CA GLU A 118 22.08 3.44 -2.27
C GLU A 118 21.22 4.41 -3.10
N LEU A 119 20.73 3.99 -4.27
CA LEU A 119 19.81 4.80 -5.08
C LEU A 119 18.53 5.13 -4.32
N LYS A 120 17.92 4.13 -3.66
CA LYS A 120 16.72 4.33 -2.84
C LYS A 120 16.99 5.31 -1.70
N SER A 121 18.11 5.17 -0.99
CA SER A 121 18.48 6.06 0.10
C SER A 121 18.67 7.51 -0.37
N VAL A 122 19.37 7.72 -1.48
CA VAL A 122 19.57 9.05 -2.09
C VAL A 122 18.24 9.65 -2.55
N ASP A 123 17.35 8.86 -3.16
CA ASP A 123 16.03 9.33 -3.61
C ASP A 123 15.14 9.79 -2.43
N ILE A 124 15.07 8.99 -1.35
CA ILE A 124 14.33 9.38 -0.14
C ILE A 124 14.90 10.69 0.42
N MET A 125 16.22 10.81 0.54
CA MET A 125 16.84 12.01 1.12
C MET A 125 16.65 13.26 0.26
N LEU A 126 16.65 13.10 -1.07
CA LEU A 126 16.30 14.18 -2.01
C LEU A 126 14.87 14.68 -1.77
N GLN A 127 13.92 13.78 -1.55
CA GLN A 127 12.54 14.15 -1.22
C GLN A 127 12.46 14.90 0.11
N VAL A 128 13.20 14.45 1.14
CA VAL A 128 13.29 15.15 2.43
C VAL A 128 13.81 16.57 2.25
N TYR A 129 14.94 16.76 1.56
CA TYR A 129 15.53 18.08 1.34
C TYR A 129 14.63 19.03 0.55
N ARG A 130 13.90 18.52 -0.44
CA ARG A 130 12.89 19.30 -1.16
C ARG A 130 11.75 19.77 -0.25
N GLY A 131 11.28 18.92 0.65
CA GLY A 131 10.19 19.27 1.57
C GLY A 131 10.61 20.18 2.73
N MET A 132 11.86 20.11 3.17
CA MET A 132 12.38 20.93 4.27
C MET A 132 12.93 22.30 3.83
N SER A 133 12.84 22.66 2.55
CA SER A 133 13.50 23.85 1.99
C SER A 133 15.01 23.89 2.28
N ALA A 134 15.67 22.74 2.13
CA ALA A 134 17.10 22.61 2.34
C ALA A 134 17.92 23.41 1.30
N ASP A 135 19.22 23.52 1.55
CA ASP A 135 20.15 24.22 0.65
C ASP A 135 20.07 23.64 -0.77
N LYS A 136 19.95 24.54 -1.75
CA LYS A 136 19.93 24.21 -3.17
C LYS A 136 21.17 23.40 -3.56
N GLU A 137 22.33 23.71 -2.96
CA GLU A 137 23.56 22.97 -3.22
C GLU A 137 23.44 21.48 -2.89
N GLN A 138 22.80 21.13 -1.76
CA GLN A 138 22.61 19.73 -1.38
C GLN A 138 21.65 19.01 -2.34
N ILE A 139 20.58 19.68 -2.75
CA ILE A 139 19.64 19.14 -3.74
C ILE A 139 20.35 18.87 -5.07
N ASP A 140 21.16 19.83 -5.55
CA ASP A 140 21.87 19.71 -6.82
C ASP A 140 22.90 18.55 -6.79
N ILE A 141 23.60 18.35 -5.67
CA ILE A 141 24.50 17.20 -5.48
C ILE A 141 23.74 15.87 -5.65
N LEU A 142 22.60 15.71 -4.97
CA LEU A 142 21.85 14.45 -5.03
C LEU A 142 21.22 14.20 -6.40
N VAL A 143 20.71 15.24 -7.07
CA VAL A 143 20.19 15.14 -8.44
C VAL A 143 21.28 14.66 -9.39
N ASN A 144 22.49 15.24 -9.30
CA ASN A 144 23.61 14.85 -10.14
C ASN A 144 24.00 13.37 -9.94
N LEU A 145 24.04 12.89 -8.69
CA LEU A 145 24.33 11.48 -8.39
C LEU A 145 23.32 10.52 -9.03
N ILE A 146 22.03 10.86 -8.97
CA ILE A 146 20.95 10.07 -9.57
C ILE A 146 21.08 10.07 -11.10
N ASP A 147 21.32 11.23 -11.70
CA ASP A 147 21.42 11.36 -13.16
C ASP A 147 22.66 10.63 -13.69
N GLU A 148 23.79 10.70 -13.00
CA GLU A 148 24.99 9.93 -13.35
C GLU A 148 24.78 8.42 -13.29
N ARG A 149 24.01 7.92 -12.31
CA ARG A 149 23.63 6.51 -12.23
C ARG A 149 22.73 6.07 -13.39
N LYS A 150 21.95 6.99 -13.98
CA LYS A 150 21.03 6.72 -15.11
C LYS A 150 21.72 6.75 -16.48
N LYS A 151 22.77 7.56 -16.68
CA LYS A 151 23.53 7.65 -17.96
C LYS A 151 23.95 6.30 -18.57
N PRO A 152 24.40 5.27 -17.81
CA PRO A 152 24.76 3.96 -18.37
C PRO A 152 23.58 3.22 -19.00
N TYR A 153 22.34 3.49 -18.56
CA TYR A 153 21.14 2.87 -19.12
C TYR A 153 20.66 3.58 -20.40
N GLU A 154 20.97 4.86 -20.58
CA GLU A 154 20.64 5.60 -21.82
C GLU A 154 21.51 5.17 -23.02
N VAL A 155 22.71 4.64 -22.76
CA VAL A 155 23.59 4.10 -23.83
C VAL A 155 23.16 2.70 -24.28
N ILE A 156 22.40 1.95 -23.45
CA ILE A 156 21.94 0.58 -23.73
C ILE A 156 20.45 0.55 -24.17
N SER A 157 19.68 1.64 -23.97
CA SER A 157 18.25 1.73 -24.26
C SER A 157 17.87 1.94 -25.74
N LYS A 158 18.76 1.63 -26.69
CA LYS A 158 18.34 1.27 -28.06
C LYS A 158 17.91 -0.19 -28.21
N THR A 159 17.76 -0.90 -27.10
CA THR A 159 17.10 -2.20 -27.06
C THR A 159 15.74 -1.99 -26.44
N GLU A 160 14.69 -2.08 -27.25
CA GLU A 160 13.29 -2.04 -26.83
C GLU A 160 13.06 -3.12 -25.76
N PHE A 161 13.09 -2.73 -24.49
CA PHE A 161 12.60 -3.60 -23.44
C PHE A 161 11.07 -3.62 -23.54
N PRO A 162 10.43 -4.81 -23.58
CA PRO A 162 8.98 -4.89 -23.62
C PRO A 162 8.43 -4.32 -22.31
N GLU A 163 7.66 -3.24 -22.45
CA GLU A 163 6.88 -2.63 -21.36
C GLU A 163 6.16 -3.73 -20.57
N VAL A 164 6.33 -3.70 -19.25
CA VAL A 164 5.52 -4.53 -18.35
C VAL A 164 4.12 -3.92 -18.33
N LYS A 165 3.20 -4.56 -19.05
CA LYS A 165 1.84 -4.10 -19.31
C LYS A 165 0.89 -4.54 -18.20
N HIS A 166 0.29 -3.58 -17.51
CA HIS A 166 -0.89 -3.83 -16.68
C HIS A 166 -2.14 -3.93 -17.56
N VAL A 167 -2.99 -4.91 -17.29
CA VAL A 167 -4.14 -5.28 -18.12
C VAL A 167 -5.44 -4.78 -17.48
N ILE A 168 -6.32 -4.24 -18.32
CA ILE A 168 -7.69 -3.85 -18.01
C ILE A 168 -8.60 -4.71 -18.87
N VAL A 169 -9.47 -5.52 -18.27
CA VAL A 169 -10.59 -6.17 -18.96
C VAL A 169 -11.90 -5.52 -18.52
N GLN A 170 -12.52 -4.77 -19.43
CA GLN A 170 -13.91 -4.35 -19.28
C GLN A 170 -14.81 -5.48 -19.81
N VAL A 171 -15.49 -6.19 -18.92
CA VAL A 171 -16.65 -7.00 -19.32
C VAL A 171 -17.91 -6.17 -19.12
N ALA A 172 -18.56 -5.86 -20.25
CA ALA A 172 -19.88 -5.23 -20.46
C ALA A 172 -19.89 -3.74 -20.86
N ILE A 173 -20.50 -3.51 -22.03
CA ILE A 173 -20.81 -2.24 -22.66
C ILE A 173 -21.91 -1.53 -21.85
N PRO A 174 -21.74 -0.26 -21.42
CA PRO A 174 -22.84 0.53 -20.87
C PRO A 174 -23.82 0.95 -21.99
N PRO A 175 -25.12 1.14 -21.67
CA PRO A 175 -26.15 1.45 -22.66
C PRO A 175 -25.87 2.78 -23.40
N PRO A 176 -26.34 2.91 -24.65
CA PRO A 176 -26.07 4.07 -25.49
C PRO A 176 -26.97 5.23 -25.08
N ASP A 177 -26.56 6.03 -24.09
CA ASP A 177 -27.10 7.40 -23.86
C ASP A 177 -26.34 8.14 -22.74
N SER A 178 -25.08 8.51 -22.95
CA SER A 178 -24.34 9.36 -22.01
C SER A 178 -23.47 10.38 -22.74
N ASN A 179 -24.04 11.58 -22.93
CA ASN A 179 -23.31 12.78 -23.36
C ASN A 179 -22.66 13.45 -22.16
N TYR A 180 -21.40 13.12 -21.85
CA TYR A 180 -20.55 13.96 -20.99
C TYR A 180 -19.11 14.04 -21.54
N PRO A 181 -18.51 15.24 -21.61
CA PRO A 181 -17.13 15.40 -22.05
C PRO A 181 -16.15 15.02 -20.93
N VAL A 182 -15.20 14.15 -21.26
CA VAL A 182 -14.11 13.68 -20.40
C VAL A 182 -13.00 14.73 -20.35
N MET A 183 -12.58 15.14 -19.16
CA MET A 183 -11.31 15.85 -18.93
C MET A 183 -10.68 15.35 -17.62
N ALA A 184 -9.71 14.44 -17.77
CA ALA A 184 -8.53 14.29 -16.91
C ALA A 184 -7.61 13.26 -17.57
N ASP A 185 -6.46 13.73 -18.09
CA ASP A 185 -5.40 12.90 -18.64
C ASP A 185 -4.79 12.03 -17.53
N THR A 186 -5.35 10.83 -17.40
CA THR A 186 -4.54 9.66 -17.08
C THR A 186 -4.16 9.07 -18.43
N VAL A 187 -2.88 9.07 -18.77
CA VAL A 187 -2.39 8.29 -19.92
C VAL A 187 -2.50 6.81 -19.53
N GLY A 188 -3.72 6.29 -19.57
CA GLY A 188 -3.99 4.87 -19.55
C GLY A 188 -3.90 4.38 -20.98
N THR A 189 -2.78 3.75 -21.33
CA THR A 189 -2.66 3.03 -22.60
C THR A 189 -3.60 1.83 -22.56
N SER A 190 -4.83 1.98 -23.06
CA SER A 190 -5.76 0.87 -23.27
C SER A 190 -5.39 0.14 -24.56
N LYS A 191 -4.69 -0.98 -24.46
CA LYS A 191 -4.58 -1.95 -25.55
C LYS A 191 -5.60 -3.07 -25.29
N GLU A 192 -6.46 -3.33 -26.26
CA GLU A 192 -7.28 -4.54 -26.26
C GLU A 192 -6.37 -5.78 -26.35
N LEU A 193 -6.51 -6.68 -25.38
CA LEU A 193 -5.79 -7.94 -25.42
C LEU A 193 -6.39 -8.86 -26.48
N SER A 194 -5.52 -9.62 -27.13
CA SER A 194 -5.97 -10.82 -27.82
C SER A 194 -6.47 -11.85 -26.80
N GLU A 195 -7.41 -12.70 -27.21
CA GLU A 195 -7.93 -13.79 -26.38
C GLU A 195 -6.80 -14.69 -25.82
N ALA A 196 -5.72 -14.87 -26.58
CA ALA A 196 -4.56 -15.66 -26.17
C ALA A 196 -3.77 -15.04 -25.01
N GLU A 197 -3.54 -13.72 -25.05
CA GLU A 197 -2.86 -12.97 -23.97
C GLU A 197 -3.70 -13.01 -22.68
N PHE A 198 -5.02 -12.89 -22.80
CA PHE A 198 -5.93 -13.01 -21.66
C PHE A 198 -5.92 -14.42 -21.08
N ALA A 199 -6.01 -15.45 -21.91
CA ALA A 199 -5.95 -16.85 -21.48
C ALA A 199 -4.62 -17.23 -20.78
N GLU A 200 -3.51 -16.59 -21.14
CA GLU A 200 -2.23 -16.79 -20.45
C GLU A 200 -2.20 -16.13 -19.06
N LEU A 201 -2.76 -14.93 -18.92
CA LEU A 201 -2.89 -14.24 -17.62
C LEU A 201 -3.82 -14.96 -16.67
N GLN A 202 -4.95 -15.48 -17.16
CA GLN A 202 -5.85 -16.34 -16.38
C GLN A 202 -5.09 -17.57 -15.85
N ARG A 203 -4.25 -18.19 -16.69
CA ARG A 203 -3.44 -19.35 -16.30
C ARG A 203 -2.40 -19.04 -15.22
N LYS A 204 -1.74 -17.89 -15.29
CA LYS A 204 -0.64 -17.53 -14.37
C LYS A 204 -1.11 -16.97 -13.04
N ASN A 205 -2.17 -16.16 -13.04
CA ASN A 205 -2.56 -15.36 -11.88
C ASN A 205 -3.92 -15.75 -11.29
N GLY A 206 -4.57 -16.78 -11.83
CA GLY A 206 -5.90 -17.22 -11.39
C GLY A 206 -6.99 -16.17 -11.60
N LEU A 207 -6.76 -15.17 -12.47
CA LEU A 207 -7.77 -14.14 -12.78
C LEU A 207 -8.94 -14.79 -13.51
N LEU A 208 -10.16 -14.61 -13.00
CA LEU A 208 -11.39 -15.14 -13.60
C LEU A 208 -12.14 -14.04 -14.36
N SER A 209 -12.27 -12.86 -13.75
CA SER A 209 -12.91 -11.69 -14.38
C SER A 209 -12.40 -10.38 -13.79
N GLU A 210 -12.63 -9.29 -14.53
CA GLU A 210 -12.43 -7.91 -14.09
C GLU A 210 -13.61 -7.08 -14.59
N ALA A 211 -14.00 -6.07 -13.80
CA ALA A 211 -14.94 -5.05 -14.26
C ALA A 211 -14.57 -3.69 -13.66
N ARG A 212 -14.81 -2.63 -14.42
CA ARG A 212 -14.60 -1.25 -13.99
C ARG A 212 -15.91 -0.54 -13.72
N SER A 213 -15.88 0.42 -12.81
CA SER A 213 -17.05 1.28 -12.57
C SER A 213 -17.37 2.08 -13.83
N PRO A 214 -18.62 2.54 -14.02
CA PRO A 214 -19.01 3.36 -15.17
C PRO A 214 -18.14 4.60 -15.40
N ASP A 215 -17.65 5.22 -14.32
CA ASP A 215 -16.72 6.36 -14.37
C ASP A 215 -15.24 5.99 -14.57
N ASN A 216 -14.93 4.69 -14.70
CA ASN A 216 -13.59 4.12 -14.87
C ASN A 216 -12.60 4.38 -13.71
N ARG A 217 -13.09 4.84 -12.55
CA ARG A 217 -12.25 5.19 -11.38
C ARG A 217 -12.02 4.04 -10.41
N ARG A 218 -12.85 3.00 -10.48
CA ARG A 218 -12.82 1.85 -9.57
C ARG A 218 -12.79 0.56 -10.36
N GLN A 219 -12.30 -0.48 -9.71
CA GLN A 219 -12.14 -1.78 -10.36
C GLN A 219 -12.51 -2.88 -9.37
N ILE A 220 -13.14 -3.93 -9.87
CA ILE A 220 -13.31 -5.20 -9.16
C ILE A 220 -12.63 -6.30 -9.97
N MET A 221 -12.15 -7.32 -9.27
CA MET A 221 -11.51 -8.48 -9.88
C MET A 221 -11.97 -9.74 -9.16
N THR A 222 -12.37 -10.74 -9.93
CA THR A 222 -12.60 -12.08 -9.41
C THR A 222 -11.36 -12.92 -9.71
N ARG A 223 -10.80 -13.56 -8.69
CA ARG A 223 -9.60 -14.40 -8.81
C ARG A 223 -9.80 -15.72 -8.08
N THR A 224 -9.02 -16.71 -8.43
CA THR A 224 -8.87 -17.93 -7.65
C THR A 224 -7.41 -18.08 -7.22
N ASN A 225 -7.19 -18.51 -5.98
CA ASN A 225 -5.86 -18.83 -5.48
C ASN A 225 -5.85 -20.23 -4.87
N GLY A 226 -4.64 -20.74 -4.61
CA GLY A 226 -4.45 -22.04 -4.00
C GLY A 226 -4.76 -23.20 -4.93
N SER A 227 -4.78 -24.39 -4.35
CA SER A 227 -5.08 -25.63 -5.06
C SER A 227 -5.88 -26.56 -4.17
N THR A 228 -6.67 -27.44 -4.81
CA THR A 228 -7.40 -28.54 -4.16
C THR A 228 -8.31 -28.05 -3.01
N GLN A 229 -8.09 -28.53 -1.78
CA GLN A 229 -8.94 -28.27 -0.62
C GLN A 229 -8.74 -26.87 -0.01
N ASN A 230 -7.62 -26.22 -0.34
CA ASN A 230 -7.29 -24.88 0.15
C ASN A 230 -7.49 -23.81 -0.94
N ALA A 231 -8.18 -24.16 -2.03
CA ALA A 231 -8.45 -23.21 -3.08
C ALA A 231 -9.53 -22.22 -2.63
N LEU A 232 -9.34 -20.95 -2.99
CA LEU A 232 -10.29 -19.88 -2.74
C LEU A 232 -10.69 -19.24 -4.06
N THR A 233 -11.93 -18.78 -4.16
CA THR A 233 -12.37 -17.85 -5.20
C THR A 233 -12.82 -16.57 -4.52
N GLU A 234 -12.17 -15.47 -4.85
CA GLU A 234 -12.33 -14.17 -4.20
C GLU A 234 -12.74 -13.09 -5.19
N VAL A 235 -13.52 -12.12 -4.71
CA VAL A 235 -13.81 -10.85 -5.37
C VAL A 235 -13.11 -9.77 -4.57
N SER A 236 -12.18 -9.08 -5.19
CA SER A 236 -11.48 -7.94 -4.62
C SER A 236 -11.91 -6.64 -5.30
N ILE A 237 -11.93 -5.55 -4.54
CA ILE A 237 -12.15 -4.20 -5.03
C ILE A 237 -10.86 -3.39 -4.94
N LEU A 238 -10.64 -2.52 -5.90
CA LEU A 238 -9.58 -1.51 -5.93
C LEU A 238 -10.21 -0.12 -5.95
N LEU A 239 -9.89 0.66 -4.91
CA LEU A 239 -10.30 2.04 -4.68
C LEU A 239 -9.06 2.93 -4.54
N LYS A 240 -9.26 4.25 -4.40
CA LYS A 240 -8.17 5.22 -4.27
C LYS A 240 -7.23 4.92 -3.10
N GLY A 241 -7.75 4.49 -1.95
CA GLY A 241 -6.96 4.20 -0.75
C GLY A 241 -6.32 2.82 -0.73
N GLY A 242 -6.61 1.94 -1.68
CA GLY A 242 -6.02 0.61 -1.77
C GLY A 242 -6.99 -0.43 -2.33
N SER A 243 -6.66 -1.70 -2.09
CA SER A 243 -7.47 -2.84 -2.51
C SER A 243 -7.75 -3.78 -1.35
N GLY A 244 -8.87 -4.50 -1.42
CA GLY A 244 -9.13 -5.60 -0.50
C GLY A 244 -10.22 -6.54 -0.98
N CYS A 245 -10.26 -7.73 -0.36
CA CYS A 245 -11.25 -8.74 -0.64
C CYS A 245 -12.61 -8.33 -0.05
N ILE A 246 -13.64 -8.28 -0.88
CA ILE A 246 -15.02 -7.96 -0.47
C ILE A 246 -15.91 -9.21 -0.37
N TYR A 247 -15.49 -10.31 -1.00
CA TYR A 247 -16.15 -11.60 -0.91
C TYR A 247 -15.16 -12.74 -1.16
N CYS A 248 -15.16 -13.79 -0.36
CA CYS A 248 -14.30 -14.96 -0.54
C CYS A 248 -15.05 -16.25 -0.20
N ALA A 249 -14.97 -17.24 -1.08
CA ALA A 249 -15.55 -18.56 -0.86
C ALA A 249 -14.54 -19.67 -1.16
N LYS A 250 -14.65 -20.79 -0.43
CA LYS A 250 -13.80 -21.96 -0.63
C LYS A 250 -14.17 -22.72 -1.89
N GLY A 251 -13.20 -22.86 -2.78
CA GLY A 251 -13.32 -23.59 -4.03
C GLY A 251 -12.43 -23.00 -5.13
N THR A 252 -12.06 -23.83 -6.08
CA THR A 252 -11.29 -23.40 -7.26
C THR A 252 -12.26 -22.93 -8.35
N SER A 253 -12.03 -21.74 -8.91
CA SER A 253 -12.80 -21.24 -10.07
C SER A 253 -14.31 -21.34 -9.91
N LEU A 254 -14.83 -20.98 -8.72
CA LEU A 254 -16.27 -20.96 -8.50
C LEU A 254 -16.92 -19.97 -9.49
N PRO A 255 -18.11 -20.28 -10.07
CA PRO A 255 -18.81 -19.43 -11.02
C PRO A 255 -19.46 -18.20 -10.35
N ILE A 256 -18.66 -17.42 -9.62
CA ILE A 256 -19.04 -16.16 -8.99
C ILE A 256 -18.91 -15.06 -10.05
N LYS A 257 -19.98 -14.29 -10.24
CA LYS A 257 -19.94 -13.09 -11.09
C LYS A 257 -19.94 -11.85 -10.22
N ALA A 258 -19.13 -10.89 -10.57
CA ALA A 258 -19.10 -9.59 -9.91
C ALA A 258 -19.11 -8.48 -10.97
N TYR A 259 -19.98 -7.50 -10.82
CA TYR A 259 -20.11 -6.37 -11.74
C TYR A 259 -20.56 -5.09 -11.00
N TRP A 260 -20.32 -3.94 -11.65
CA TRP A 260 -20.81 -2.66 -11.18
C TRP A 260 -22.24 -2.43 -11.67
N LYS A 261 -23.16 -2.17 -10.74
CA LYS A 261 -24.53 -1.75 -11.05
C LYS A 261 -24.60 -0.24 -11.34
N ASP A 262 -23.80 0.51 -10.61
CA ASP A 262 -23.56 1.96 -10.77
C ASP A 262 -22.15 2.30 -10.25
N ASN A 263 -21.81 3.57 -10.08
CA ASN A 263 -20.47 3.98 -9.62
C ASN A 263 -20.16 3.59 -8.16
N ASN A 264 -21.18 3.31 -7.35
CA ASN A 264 -21.07 3.10 -5.91
C ASN A 264 -21.70 1.77 -5.45
N THR A 265 -22.10 0.90 -6.37
CA THR A 265 -22.73 -0.39 -6.04
C THR A 265 -22.11 -1.51 -6.87
N VAL A 266 -21.55 -2.50 -6.16
CA VAL A 266 -21.09 -3.78 -6.73
C VAL A 266 -22.15 -4.83 -6.47
N VAL A 267 -22.47 -5.64 -7.48
CA VAL A 267 -23.33 -6.82 -7.34
C VAL A 267 -22.48 -8.06 -7.47
N ILE A 268 -22.64 -9.00 -6.53
CA ILE A 268 -21.98 -10.31 -6.52
C ILE A 268 -23.05 -11.40 -6.63
N GLU A 269 -23.07 -12.09 -7.77
CA GLU A 269 -23.90 -13.28 -7.98
C GLU A 269 -23.13 -14.51 -7.51
N THR A 270 -23.71 -15.24 -6.55
CA THR A 270 -23.10 -16.38 -5.89
C THR A 270 -24.14 -17.46 -5.57
N ARG A 271 -23.73 -18.55 -4.92
CA ARG A 271 -24.61 -19.66 -4.54
C ARG A 271 -24.66 -19.88 -3.05
N LYS A 272 -25.83 -20.31 -2.55
CA LYS A 272 -26.08 -20.53 -1.11
C LYS A 272 -25.25 -21.67 -0.53
N GLU A 273 -24.90 -22.66 -1.34
CA GLU A 273 -24.13 -23.82 -0.89
C GLU A 273 -22.63 -23.55 -0.71
N TYR A 274 -22.12 -22.39 -1.11
CA TYR A 274 -20.71 -22.08 -0.96
C TYR A 274 -20.33 -21.83 0.49
N ILE A 275 -19.17 -22.35 0.89
CA ILE A 275 -18.57 -22.06 2.19
C ILE A 275 -17.87 -20.71 2.07
N VAL A 276 -18.50 -19.66 2.61
CA VAL A 276 -18.04 -18.28 2.52
C VAL A 276 -17.18 -17.92 3.73
N ASP A 277 -15.94 -17.45 3.47
CA ASP A 277 -15.00 -17.01 4.50
C ASP A 277 -15.08 -15.48 4.74
N ILE A 278 -15.29 -14.70 3.67
CA ILE A 278 -15.41 -13.24 3.73
C ILE A 278 -16.67 -12.83 2.97
N ARG A 279 -17.46 -11.96 3.58
CA ARG A 279 -18.65 -11.37 2.95
C ARG A 279 -18.89 -9.98 3.52
N HIS A 280 -18.52 -8.96 2.76
CA HIS A 280 -18.74 -7.58 3.15
C HIS A 280 -19.97 -6.98 2.49
N GLU A 281 -20.70 -6.12 3.18
CA GLU A 281 -21.87 -5.42 2.65
C GLU A 281 -21.53 -4.00 2.19
N LYS A 282 -20.44 -3.45 2.73
CA LYS A 282 -19.98 -2.10 2.43
C LYS A 282 -18.47 -2.01 2.54
N VAL A 283 -17.86 -1.29 1.62
CA VAL A 283 -16.46 -0.87 1.69
C VAL A 283 -16.38 0.64 1.54
N ARG A 284 -15.53 1.28 2.34
CA ARG A 284 -15.27 2.71 2.29
C ARG A 284 -13.78 2.97 2.15
N SER A 285 -13.41 3.94 1.33
CA SER A 285 -12.05 4.45 1.18
C SER A 285 -12.10 5.97 1.22
N PHE A 286 -11.68 6.57 2.34
CA PHE A 286 -11.91 8.01 2.61
C PHE A 286 -13.40 8.38 2.47
N GLU A 287 -13.73 9.29 1.54
CA GLU A 287 -15.10 9.73 1.24
C GLU A 287 -15.83 8.80 0.26
N ASP A 288 -15.12 7.86 -0.38
CA ASP A 288 -15.71 6.94 -1.35
C ASP A 288 -16.37 5.76 -0.63
N VAL A 289 -17.66 5.53 -0.89
CA VAL A 289 -18.44 4.47 -0.25
C VAL A 289 -19.07 3.60 -1.33
N VAL A 290 -18.75 2.30 -1.30
CA VAL A 290 -19.29 1.30 -2.20
C VAL A 290 -20.15 0.30 -1.42
N LYS A 291 -21.39 0.15 -1.83
CA LYS A 291 -22.31 -0.88 -1.35
C LYS A 291 -22.09 -2.18 -2.12
N ILE A 292 -22.23 -3.31 -1.45
CA ILE A 292 -22.12 -4.64 -2.04
C ILE A 292 -23.47 -5.34 -1.90
N GLU A 293 -24.09 -5.68 -3.04
CA GLU A 293 -25.35 -6.41 -3.11
C GLU A 293 -25.08 -7.86 -3.53
N TYR A 294 -25.80 -8.81 -2.93
CA TYR A 294 -25.63 -10.23 -3.23
C TYR A 294 -26.89 -10.80 -3.88
N ILE A 295 -26.72 -11.55 -4.97
CA ILE A 295 -27.76 -12.35 -5.59
C ILE A 295 -27.38 -13.82 -5.38
N GLU A 296 -28.18 -14.53 -4.60
CA GLU A 296 -27.96 -15.94 -4.29
C GLU A 296 -28.96 -16.81 -5.04
N SER A 297 -28.44 -17.67 -5.92
CA SER A 297 -29.20 -18.75 -6.57
C SER A 297 -29.08 -20.06 -5.82
#